data_AF-S9UNV4-F1
#
_entry.id   AF-S9UNV4-F1
#
_cell.length_a   1.000
_cell.length_b   1.000
_cell.length_c   1.000
_cell.angle_alpha   90.00
_cell.angle_beta   90.00
_cell.angle_gamma   90.00
#
_symmetry.space_group_name_H-M   'P 1'
#
loop_
_entity.id
_entity.type
_entity.pdbx_description
1 polymer ?
#
loop_
_entity_poly.entity_id
_entity_poly.type
_entity_poly.pdbx_seq_one_letter_code
_entity_poly.pdbx_strand_id
1 'polypeptide(L)'
;MQSKLQQENDHFMSDNELLQHDLEEASETVRRLRQENDEVQDTANNDLETYTRKIRTLEGNVQKLHEDLSASKRKFLTEEEQFRSSKQRLQEQLDATQAELAKTKKALVAQETGSNTVDELRRKYQKEKDHAEKLELELSAVMGRLTAVESQLSEERQRFIAQVSRSPAHVRALSRTKSDRVRSISSSRNAATGEVSQKRSRTETARVVGTSCLSSDVVQVLEKLPGVVYAECPSNMPVPSNLTHLVTNGALTVKLLSALVRGCWVLPESFVKDSAAQNAWLSESDYGFQHEEPPLLKKKVYMTSDFQSHKNHTTTALLLREGGAVVVNDAQAADMVLCTSEELGKYPNGITWLTFTELINPVPIK
;
A
#
# COMPACT_ATOMS: atom_id res chain seq x y z
N MET A 1 -26.83 89.09 92.08
CA MET A 1 -27.66 87.91 91.73
C MET A 1 -28.13 87.99 90.28
N GLN A 2 -28.71 89.11 89.83
CA GLN A 2 -29.19 89.29 88.44
C GLN A 2 -28.11 89.12 87.34
N SER A 3 -26.87 89.60 87.53
CA SER A 3 -25.81 89.49 86.51
C SER A 3 -25.33 88.05 86.26
N LYS A 4 -25.37 87.16 87.27
CA LYS A 4 -25.01 85.74 87.08
C LYS A 4 -26.10 84.99 86.31
N LEU A 5 -27.37 85.27 86.61
CA LEU A 5 -28.51 84.70 85.89
C LEU A 5 -28.52 85.12 84.42
N GLN A 6 -28.15 86.37 84.12
CA GLN A 6 -28.03 86.84 82.73
C GLN A 6 -26.92 86.09 81.99
N GLN A 7 -25.74 85.93 82.61
CA GLN A 7 -24.61 85.23 82.01
C GLN A 7 -24.91 83.73 81.78
N GLU A 8 -25.60 83.07 82.72
CA GLU A 8 -26.06 81.69 82.55
C GLU A 8 -27.09 81.59 81.42
N ASN A 9 -28.04 82.53 81.33
CA ASN A 9 -29.04 82.55 80.25
C ASN A 9 -28.39 82.77 78.87
N ASP A 10 -27.41 83.67 78.78
CA ASP A 10 -26.67 83.91 77.52
C ASP A 10 -25.84 82.67 77.12
N HIS A 11 -25.27 81.95 78.09
CA HIS A 11 -24.57 80.68 77.84
C HIS A 11 -25.52 79.57 77.36
N PHE A 12 -26.70 79.43 77.99
CA PHE A 12 -27.72 78.47 77.56
C PHE A 12 -28.25 78.76 76.15
N MET A 13 -28.40 80.04 75.79
CA MET A 13 -28.80 80.41 74.44
C MET A 13 -27.73 80.05 73.40
N SER A 14 -26.46 80.35 73.70
CA SER A 14 -25.34 79.97 72.83
C SER A 14 -25.20 78.45 72.66
N ASP A 15 -25.39 77.68 73.74
CA ASP A 15 -25.34 76.21 73.69
C ASP A 15 -26.54 75.64 72.92
N ASN A 16 -27.72 76.25 73.04
CA ASN A 16 -28.90 75.85 72.29
C ASN A 16 -28.75 76.16 70.79
N GLU A 17 -28.16 77.30 70.44
CA GLU A 17 -27.83 77.64 69.05
C GLU A 17 -26.81 76.66 68.45
N LEU A 18 -25.79 76.27 69.23
CA LEU A 18 -24.82 75.25 68.81
C LEU A 18 -25.49 73.88 68.62
N LEU A 19 -26.32 73.45 69.56
CA LEU A 19 -27.07 72.19 69.44
C LEU A 19 -28.05 72.20 68.26
N GLN A 20 -28.66 73.34 67.96
CA GLN A 20 -29.54 73.48 66.81
C GLN A 20 -28.75 73.38 65.50
N HIS A 21 -27.59 74.03 65.42
CA HIS A 21 -26.68 73.90 64.29
C HIS A 21 -26.22 72.44 64.08
N ASP A 22 -25.78 71.77 65.15
CA ASP A 22 -25.36 70.36 65.10
C ASP A 22 -26.51 69.43 64.68
N LEU A 23 -27.74 69.71 65.14
CA LEU A 23 -28.94 68.96 64.75
C LEU A 23 -29.28 69.17 63.27
N GLU A 24 -29.14 70.40 62.75
CA GLU A 24 -29.34 70.72 61.34
C GLU A 24 -28.29 70.02 60.46
N GLU A 25 -27.02 70.05 60.85
CA GLU A 25 -25.93 69.35 60.15
C GLU A 25 -26.12 67.83 60.16
N ALA A 26 -26.52 67.25 61.30
CA ALA A 26 -26.86 65.84 61.41
C ALA A 26 -28.07 65.47 60.54
N SER A 27 -29.10 66.32 60.50
CA SER A 27 -30.28 66.13 59.66
C SER A 27 -29.95 66.17 58.16
N GLU A 28 -29.09 67.10 57.75
CA GLU A 28 -28.61 67.17 56.36
C GLU A 28 -27.77 65.95 55.99
N THR A 29 -26.91 65.49 56.91
CA THR A 29 -26.11 64.27 56.71
C THR A 29 -26.99 63.03 56.54
N VAL A 30 -28.01 62.86 57.39
CA VAL A 30 -28.99 61.77 57.24
C VAL A 30 -29.74 61.85 55.91
N ARG A 31 -30.12 63.06 55.47
CA ARG A 31 -30.77 63.27 54.17
C ARG A 31 -29.86 62.85 53.02
N ARG A 32 -28.58 63.22 53.07
CA ARG A 32 -27.58 62.84 52.04
C ARG A 32 -27.37 61.33 52.01
N LEU A 33 -27.18 60.69 53.16
CA LEU A 33 -27.01 59.23 53.24
C LEU A 33 -28.25 58.47 52.75
N ARG A 34 -29.46 58.97 53.00
CA ARG A 34 -30.69 58.38 52.44
C ARG A 34 -30.69 58.48 50.93
N GLN A 35 -30.37 59.64 50.37
CA GLN A 35 -30.28 59.82 48.93
C GLN A 35 -29.22 58.91 48.29
N GLU A 36 -28.02 58.85 48.88
CA GLU A 36 -26.96 57.95 48.40
C GLU A 36 -27.38 56.47 48.48
N ASN A 37 -28.06 56.07 49.56
CA ASN A 37 -28.58 54.72 49.69
C ASN A 37 -29.66 54.40 48.65
N ASP A 38 -30.56 55.35 48.36
CA ASP A 38 -31.58 55.19 47.32
C ASP A 38 -30.93 55.06 45.93
N GLU A 39 -29.91 55.88 45.62
CA GLU A 39 -29.14 55.79 44.37
C GLU A 39 -28.39 54.45 44.24
N VAL A 40 -27.77 53.97 45.32
CA VAL A 40 -27.10 52.65 45.35
C VAL A 40 -28.13 51.52 45.20
N GLN A 41 -29.30 51.63 45.82
CA GLN A 41 -30.35 50.64 45.71
C GLN A 41 -30.94 50.58 44.29
N ASP A 42 -31.15 51.73 43.66
CA ASP A 42 -31.64 51.82 42.27
C ASP A 42 -30.63 51.26 41.27
N THR A 43 -29.33 51.57 41.43
CA THR A 43 -28.28 51.00 40.59
C THR A 43 -28.18 49.49 40.77
N ALA A 44 -28.22 48.98 42.01
CA ALA A 44 -28.21 47.55 42.28
C ALA A 44 -29.43 46.83 41.68
N ASN A 45 -30.63 47.42 41.77
CA ASN A 45 -31.84 46.85 41.17
C ASN A 45 -31.75 46.78 39.64
N ASN A 46 -31.27 47.85 38.99
CA ASN A 46 -31.06 47.88 37.55
C ASN A 46 -30.05 46.83 37.07
N ASP A 47 -28.97 46.63 37.82
CA ASP A 47 -27.98 45.59 37.55
C ASP A 47 -28.59 44.20 37.70
N LEU A 48 -29.35 43.95 38.78
CA LEU A 48 -30.04 42.69 39.00
C LEU A 48 -31.03 42.36 37.88
N GLU A 49 -31.80 43.32 37.39
CA GLU A 49 -32.68 43.14 36.24
C GLU A 49 -31.90 42.80 34.96
N THR A 50 -30.78 43.49 34.75
CA THR A 50 -29.90 43.27 33.60
C THR A 50 -29.30 41.87 33.63
N TYR A 51 -28.80 41.42 34.78
CA TYR A 51 -28.29 40.06 34.94
C TYR A 51 -29.39 39.01 34.80
N THR A 52 -30.59 39.25 35.35
CA THR A 52 -31.73 38.35 35.20
C THR A 52 -32.12 38.18 33.73
N ARG A 53 -32.12 39.27 32.94
CA ARG A 53 -32.40 39.21 31.50
C ARG A 53 -31.31 38.45 30.73
N LYS A 54 -30.04 38.67 31.09
CA LYS A 54 -28.90 37.93 30.51
C LYS A 54 -29.00 36.43 30.82
N ILE A 55 -29.31 36.06 32.06
CA ILE A 55 -29.49 34.66 32.48
C ILE A 55 -30.59 33.99 31.65
N ARG A 56 -31.77 34.59 31.55
CA ARG A 56 -32.88 34.05 30.73
C ARG A 56 -32.50 33.87 29.26
N THR A 57 -31.73 34.81 28.71
CA THR A 57 -31.24 34.71 27.32
C THR A 57 -30.25 33.56 27.15
N LEU A 58 -29.32 33.39 28.11
CA LEU A 58 -28.38 32.28 28.09
C LEU A 58 -29.07 30.93 28.28
N GLU A 59 -30.06 30.83 29.17
CA GLU A 59 -30.89 29.63 29.35
C GLU A 59 -31.60 29.24 28.05
N GLY A 60 -32.22 30.20 27.36
CA GLY A 60 -32.84 29.97 26.05
C GLY A 60 -31.85 29.51 24.99
N ASN A 61 -30.65 30.10 24.96
CA ASN A 61 -29.59 29.68 24.04
C ASN A 61 -29.09 28.26 24.34
N VAL A 62 -28.93 27.90 25.60
CA VAL A 62 -28.52 26.54 26.02
C VAL A 62 -29.58 25.52 25.62
N GLN A 63 -30.87 25.82 25.82
CA GLN A 63 -31.95 24.94 25.40
C GLN A 63 -31.95 24.73 23.88
N LYS A 64 -31.80 25.82 23.10
CA LYS A 64 -31.71 25.73 21.64
C LYS A 64 -30.51 24.89 21.18
N LEU A 65 -29.33 25.12 21.76
CA LEU A 65 -28.14 24.32 21.46
C LEU A 65 -28.32 22.83 21.81
N HIS A 66 -29.05 22.52 22.88
CA HIS A 66 -29.37 21.15 23.25
C HIS A 66 -30.29 20.48 22.22
N GLU A 67 -31.32 21.20 21.75
CA GLU A 67 -32.22 20.73 20.69
C GLU A 67 -31.48 20.51 19.37
N ASP A 68 -30.63 21.45 18.97
CA ASP A 68 -29.79 21.36 17.77
C ASP A 68 -28.80 20.18 17.86
N LEU A 69 -28.15 19.98 19.01
CA LEU A 69 -27.25 18.85 19.24
C LEU A 69 -28.00 17.51 19.18
N SER A 70 -29.19 17.44 19.77
CA SER A 70 -30.05 16.26 19.73
C SER A 70 -30.54 15.95 18.31
N ALA A 71 -30.90 16.97 17.52
CA ALA A 71 -31.24 16.82 16.11
C ALA A 71 -30.05 16.34 15.29
N SER A 72 -28.86 16.92 15.49
CA SER A 72 -27.63 16.51 14.82
C SER A 72 -27.25 15.07 15.16
N LYS A 73 -27.38 14.65 16.42
CA LYS A 73 -27.12 13.27 16.85
C LYS A 73 -28.05 12.27 16.20
N ARG A 74 -29.35 12.60 16.07
CA ARG A 74 -30.32 11.75 15.37
C ARG A 74 -29.98 11.60 13.88
N LYS A 75 -29.64 12.69 13.20
CA LYS A 75 -29.19 12.64 11.78
C LYS A 75 -27.96 11.77 11.61
N PHE A 76 -26.95 11.95 12.47
CA PHE A 76 -25.74 11.14 12.44
C PHE A 76 -26.03 9.64 12.61
N LEU A 77 -26.88 9.27 13.57
CA LEU A 77 -27.27 7.87 13.77
C LEU A 77 -27.99 7.28 12.56
N THR A 78 -28.88 8.05 11.91
CA THR A 78 -29.56 7.59 10.69
C THR A 78 -28.61 7.43 9.51
N GLU A 79 -27.64 8.33 9.35
CA GLU A 79 -26.61 8.23 8.31
C GLU A 79 -25.66 7.05 8.57
N GLU A 80 -25.29 6.81 9.82
CA GLU A 80 -24.47 5.66 10.22
C GLU A 80 -25.18 4.33 9.93
N GLU A 81 -26.49 4.23 10.21
CA GLU A 81 -27.29 3.06 9.89
C GLU A 81 -27.37 2.82 8.37
N GLN A 82 -27.63 3.87 7.58
CA GLN A 82 -27.62 3.79 6.11
C GLN A 82 -26.25 3.34 5.57
N PHE A 83 -25.16 3.83 6.15
CA PHE A 83 -23.81 3.43 5.78
C PHE A 83 -23.56 1.95 6.11
N ARG A 84 -23.98 1.48 7.29
CA ARG A 84 -23.87 0.06 7.68
C ARG A 84 -24.65 -0.85 6.72
N SER A 85 -25.90 -0.50 6.39
CA SER A 85 -26.71 -1.26 5.42
C SER A 85 -26.08 -1.26 4.02
N SER A 86 -25.54 -0.13 3.57
CA SER A 86 -24.86 -0.03 2.28
C SER A 86 -23.59 -0.88 2.23
N LYS A 87 -22.80 -0.86 3.31
CA LYS A 87 -21.60 -1.70 3.45
C LYS A 87 -21.95 -3.19 3.42
N GLN A 88 -23.00 -3.61 4.14
CA GLN A 88 -23.45 -5.00 4.12
C GLN A 88 -23.87 -5.44 2.71
N ARG A 89 -24.64 -4.61 2.00
CA ARG A 89 -25.05 -4.87 0.62
C ARG A 89 -23.86 -5.00 -0.33
N LEU A 90 -22.86 -4.12 -0.20
CA LEU A 90 -21.64 -4.20 -1.02
C LEU A 90 -20.82 -5.47 -0.72
N GLN A 91 -20.79 -5.90 0.54
CA GLN A 91 -20.15 -7.16 0.92
C GLN A 91 -20.86 -8.36 0.30
N GLU A 92 -22.19 -8.41 0.36
CA GLU A 92 -23.00 -9.47 -0.27
C GLU A 92 -22.79 -9.51 -1.79
N GLN A 93 -22.66 -8.33 -2.45
CA GLN A 93 -22.33 -8.25 -3.87
C GLN A 93 -20.91 -8.75 -4.16
N LEU A 94 -19.94 -8.40 -3.33
CA LEU A 94 -18.55 -8.87 -3.47
C LEU A 94 -18.51 -10.41 -3.38
N ASP A 95 -19.15 -10.99 -2.37
CA ASP A 95 -19.19 -12.43 -2.17
C ASP A 95 -19.86 -13.16 -3.35
N ALA A 96 -20.95 -12.59 -3.88
CA ALA A 96 -21.62 -13.11 -5.08
C ALA A 96 -20.73 -13.07 -6.33
N THR A 97 -20.01 -11.96 -6.56
CA THR A 97 -19.09 -11.84 -7.71
C THR A 97 -17.89 -12.77 -7.59
N GLN A 98 -17.38 -12.99 -6.37
CA GLN A 98 -16.31 -13.95 -6.11
C GLN A 98 -16.75 -15.40 -6.38
N ALA A 99 -17.99 -15.74 -6.01
CA ALA A 99 -18.56 -17.06 -6.31
C ALA A 99 -18.68 -17.31 -7.83
N GLU A 100 -19.16 -16.32 -8.59
CA GLU A 100 -19.23 -16.42 -10.06
C GLU A 100 -17.83 -16.45 -10.70
N LEU A 101 -16.86 -15.70 -10.17
CA LEU A 101 -15.47 -15.77 -10.63
C LEU A 101 -14.85 -17.14 -10.37
N ALA A 102 -15.13 -17.76 -9.21
CA ALA A 102 -14.67 -19.11 -8.92
C ALA A 102 -15.30 -20.15 -9.87
N LYS A 103 -16.58 -19.98 -10.21
CA LYS A 103 -17.30 -20.83 -11.17
C LYS A 103 -16.75 -20.72 -12.59
N THR A 104 -16.53 -19.49 -13.07
CA THR A 104 -15.92 -19.24 -14.39
C THR A 104 -14.49 -19.74 -14.47
N LYS A 105 -13.68 -19.55 -13.42
CA LYS A 105 -12.32 -20.11 -13.35
C LYS A 105 -12.32 -21.63 -13.41
N LYS A 106 -13.23 -22.31 -12.71
CA LYS A 106 -13.40 -23.77 -12.80
C LYS A 106 -13.78 -24.22 -14.21
N ALA A 107 -14.68 -23.49 -14.88
CA ALA A 107 -15.07 -23.78 -16.26
C ALA A 107 -13.90 -23.60 -17.25
N LEU A 108 -13.07 -22.56 -17.06
CA LEU A 108 -11.89 -22.31 -17.89
C LEU A 108 -10.85 -23.44 -17.75
N VAL A 109 -10.55 -23.87 -16.52
CA VAL A 109 -9.62 -25.00 -16.28
C VAL A 109 -10.16 -26.30 -16.89
N ALA A 110 -11.47 -26.54 -16.84
CA ALA A 110 -12.08 -27.69 -17.51
C ALA A 110 -11.95 -27.61 -19.05
N GLN A 111 -12.02 -26.41 -19.62
CA GLN A 111 -11.82 -26.20 -21.06
C GLN A 111 -10.36 -26.39 -21.47
N GLU A 112 -9.39 -25.90 -20.70
CA GLU A 112 -7.95 -26.06 -20.96
C GLU A 112 -7.53 -27.53 -20.88
N THR A 113 -8.04 -28.29 -19.91
CA THR A 113 -7.78 -29.73 -19.83
C THR A 113 -8.37 -30.47 -21.04
N GLY A 114 -9.56 -30.08 -21.50
CA GLY A 114 -10.14 -30.52 -22.78
C GLY A 114 -9.23 -30.24 -23.98
N SER A 115 -8.72 -29.01 -24.13
CA SER A 115 -7.81 -28.65 -25.23
C SER A 115 -6.52 -29.45 -25.22
N ASN A 116 -5.91 -29.64 -24.04
CA ASN A 116 -4.68 -30.40 -23.88
C ASN A 116 -4.85 -31.87 -24.29
N THR A 117 -6.01 -32.48 -24.01
CA THR A 117 -6.29 -33.85 -24.45
C THR A 117 -6.43 -33.98 -25.98
N VAL A 118 -7.00 -32.97 -26.64
CA VAL A 118 -7.08 -32.92 -28.12
C VAL A 118 -5.69 -32.81 -28.75
N ASP A 119 -4.82 -31.97 -28.20
CA ASP A 119 -3.45 -31.83 -28.68
C ASP A 119 -2.62 -33.10 -28.48
N GLU A 120 -2.83 -33.84 -27.39
CA GLU A 120 -2.17 -35.12 -27.16
C GLU A 120 -2.62 -36.18 -28.18
N LEU A 121 -3.92 -36.26 -28.48
CA LEU A 121 -4.45 -37.15 -29.51
C LEU A 121 -3.91 -36.81 -30.89
N ARG A 122 -3.80 -35.52 -31.24
CA ARG A 122 -3.22 -35.06 -32.50
C ARG A 122 -1.75 -35.48 -32.64
N ARG A 123 -0.95 -35.36 -31.57
CA ARG A 123 0.45 -35.83 -31.56
C ARG A 123 0.55 -37.35 -31.72
N LYS A 124 -0.33 -38.13 -31.10
CA LYS A 124 -0.37 -39.59 -31.25
C LYS A 124 -0.69 -39.98 -32.70
N TYR A 125 -1.72 -39.37 -33.28
CA TYR A 125 -2.09 -39.58 -34.67
C TYR A 125 -0.95 -39.25 -35.64
N GLN A 126 -0.26 -38.12 -35.45
CA GLN A 126 0.87 -37.76 -36.30
C GLN A 126 2.01 -38.77 -36.21
N LYS A 127 2.34 -39.27 -35.01
CA LYS A 127 3.37 -40.31 -34.83
C LYS A 127 3.00 -41.62 -35.54
N GLU A 128 1.75 -42.04 -35.47
CA GLU A 128 1.28 -43.24 -36.20
C GLU A 128 1.33 -43.04 -37.71
N LYS A 129 0.96 -41.85 -38.20
CA LYS A 129 1.07 -41.50 -39.61
C LYS A 129 2.52 -41.57 -40.10
N ASP A 130 3.44 -40.92 -39.42
CA ASP A 130 4.87 -40.92 -39.78
C ASP A 130 5.44 -42.36 -39.75
N HIS A 131 4.97 -43.19 -38.80
CA HIS A 131 5.35 -44.59 -38.73
C HIS A 131 4.82 -45.41 -39.91
N ALA A 132 3.57 -45.19 -40.32
CA ALA A 132 2.98 -45.84 -41.49
C ALA A 132 3.71 -45.46 -42.78
N GLU A 133 4.03 -44.17 -42.97
CA GLU A 133 4.83 -43.68 -44.12
C GLU A 133 6.21 -44.34 -44.16
N LYS A 134 6.85 -44.52 -43.00
CA LYS A 134 8.14 -45.24 -42.90
C LYS A 134 8.01 -46.71 -43.32
N LEU A 135 6.97 -47.40 -42.86
CA LEU A 135 6.71 -48.80 -43.24
C LEU A 135 6.41 -48.93 -44.73
N GLU A 136 5.70 -47.96 -45.32
CA GLU A 136 5.43 -47.92 -46.76
C GLU A 136 6.72 -47.76 -47.58
N LEU A 137 7.62 -46.87 -47.15
CA LEU A 137 8.96 -46.73 -47.75
C LEU A 137 9.78 -48.02 -47.64
N GLU A 138 9.76 -48.68 -46.48
CA GLU A 138 10.45 -49.95 -46.27
C GLU A 138 9.88 -51.06 -47.16
N LEU A 139 8.56 -51.15 -47.27
CA LEU A 139 7.87 -52.10 -48.15
C LEU A 139 8.22 -51.86 -49.62
N SER A 140 8.17 -50.61 -50.07
CA SER A 140 8.55 -50.23 -51.43
C SER A 140 10.01 -50.60 -51.73
N ALA A 141 10.93 -50.38 -50.77
CA ALA A 141 12.32 -50.79 -50.90
C ALA A 141 12.49 -52.33 -50.94
N VAL A 142 11.72 -53.09 -50.16
CA VAL A 142 11.70 -54.57 -50.22
C VAL A 142 11.20 -55.03 -51.58
N MET A 143 10.10 -54.46 -52.08
CA MET A 143 9.55 -54.78 -53.39
C MET A 143 10.56 -54.48 -54.51
N GLY A 144 11.28 -53.36 -54.42
CA GLY A 144 12.35 -53.01 -55.35
C GLY A 144 13.51 -54.03 -55.34
N ARG A 145 13.88 -54.55 -54.16
CA ARG A 145 14.89 -55.63 -54.07
C ARG A 145 14.39 -56.94 -54.65
N LEU A 146 13.12 -57.29 -54.39
CA LEU A 146 12.52 -58.53 -54.89
C LEU A 146 12.46 -58.53 -56.42
N THR A 147 11.96 -57.44 -57.01
CA THR A 147 11.91 -57.26 -58.47
C THR A 147 13.31 -57.29 -59.11
N ALA A 148 14.33 -56.73 -58.45
CA ALA A 148 15.71 -56.84 -58.92
C ALA A 148 16.23 -58.28 -58.92
N VAL A 149 15.94 -59.06 -57.86
CA VAL A 149 16.30 -60.48 -57.78
C VAL A 149 15.56 -61.31 -58.83
N GLU A 150 14.26 -61.04 -59.04
CA GLU A 150 13.47 -61.68 -60.10
C GLU A 150 14.05 -61.40 -61.49
N SER A 151 14.45 -60.15 -61.76
CA SER A 151 15.14 -59.77 -63.00
C SER A 151 16.46 -60.53 -63.17
N GLN A 152 17.31 -60.56 -62.13
CA GLN A 152 18.58 -61.31 -62.16
C GLN A 152 18.36 -62.81 -62.42
N LEU A 153 17.37 -63.41 -61.77
CA LEU A 153 17.03 -64.82 -61.95
C LEU A 153 16.54 -65.09 -63.38
N SER A 154 15.76 -64.17 -63.96
CA SER A 154 15.31 -64.27 -65.35
C SER A 154 16.47 -64.20 -66.33
N GLU A 155 17.44 -63.30 -66.10
CA GLU A 155 18.65 -63.20 -66.91
C GLU A 155 19.53 -64.45 -66.79
N GLU A 156 19.75 -64.98 -65.59
CA GLU A 156 20.53 -66.20 -65.39
C GLU A 156 19.89 -67.40 -66.09
N ARG A 157 18.55 -67.55 -66.01
CA ARG A 157 17.83 -68.56 -66.78
C ARG A 157 18.07 -68.41 -68.27
N GLN A 158 18.05 -67.18 -68.78
CA GLN A 158 18.29 -66.93 -70.21
C GLN A 158 19.74 -67.21 -70.60
N ARG A 159 20.72 -66.86 -69.76
CA ARG A 159 22.15 -67.21 -69.93
C ARG A 159 22.36 -68.73 -69.89
N PHE A 160 21.70 -69.44 -68.98
CA PHE A 160 21.76 -70.89 -68.87
C PHE A 160 21.21 -71.56 -70.14
N ILE A 161 20.06 -71.11 -70.64
CA ILE A 161 19.49 -71.61 -71.92
C ILE A 161 20.45 -71.35 -73.09
N ALA A 162 21.08 -70.18 -73.14
CA ALA A 162 22.07 -69.83 -74.16
C ALA A 162 23.36 -70.70 -74.06
N GLN A 163 23.78 -71.06 -72.84
CA GLN A 163 24.95 -71.92 -72.62
C GLN A 163 24.66 -73.40 -72.93
N VAL A 164 23.46 -73.91 -72.64
CA VAL A 164 23.07 -75.30 -72.96
C VAL A 164 23.01 -75.55 -74.47
N SER A 165 22.92 -74.50 -75.30
CA SER A 165 22.95 -74.59 -76.76
C SER A 165 24.36 -74.69 -77.38
N ARG A 166 25.43 -74.76 -76.57
CA ARG A 166 26.80 -75.02 -77.02
C ARG A 166 27.48 -76.04 -76.10
N SER A 167 27.96 -77.15 -76.64
CA SER A 167 28.67 -78.22 -75.91
C SER A 167 29.88 -78.71 -76.74
N PRO A 168 30.92 -79.33 -76.15
CA PRO A 168 31.68 -78.88 -74.98
C PRO A 168 33.21 -79.03 -75.18
N ALA A 169 34.03 -78.25 -74.46
CA ALA A 169 35.44 -78.59 -74.27
C ALA A 169 35.97 -78.08 -72.90
N HIS A 170 36.10 -79.05 -72.00
CA HIS A 170 37.30 -79.35 -71.22
C HIS A 170 38.02 -78.30 -70.32
N VAL A 171 38.22 -78.74 -69.06
CA VAL A 171 39.47 -78.71 -68.25
C VAL A 171 39.56 -77.69 -67.09
N ARG A 172 39.47 -78.29 -65.89
CA ARG A 172 40.30 -78.17 -64.66
C ARG A 172 40.64 -76.81 -64.01
N ALA A 173 40.50 -76.88 -62.68
CA ALA A 173 41.51 -76.58 -61.64
C ALA A 173 41.52 -75.21 -60.94
N LEU A 174 41.20 -75.31 -59.64
CA LEU A 174 41.97 -74.86 -58.45
C LEU A 174 41.94 -73.38 -57.99
N SER A 175 42.10 -73.28 -56.66
CA SER A 175 42.33 -72.13 -55.76
C SER A 175 41.06 -71.35 -55.34
N ARG A 176 40.66 -71.16 -54.07
CA ARG A 176 41.31 -71.03 -52.74
C ARG A 176 41.93 -69.65 -52.46
N THR A 177 41.11 -68.69 -51.99
CA THR A 177 41.45 -67.54 -51.10
C THR A 177 40.15 -67.10 -50.38
N LYS A 178 39.97 -67.30 -49.06
CA LYS A 178 40.39 -66.48 -47.89
C LYS A 178 39.77 -65.06 -47.79
N SER A 179 39.07 -64.88 -46.64
CA SER A 179 38.72 -63.66 -45.87
C SER A 179 37.81 -62.62 -46.56
N ASP A 180 36.97 -61.82 -45.89
CA ASP A 180 36.98 -61.37 -44.50
C ASP A 180 35.58 -60.88 -44.05
N ARG A 181 35.30 -61.14 -42.76
CA ARG A 181 34.59 -60.32 -41.77
C ARG A 181 33.27 -59.60 -42.10
N VAL A 182 32.23 -60.18 -41.50
CA VAL A 182 31.10 -59.49 -40.84
C VAL A 182 31.62 -58.48 -39.80
N ARG A 183 31.11 -57.25 -39.82
CA ARG A 183 31.12 -56.31 -38.68
C ARG A 183 29.79 -55.60 -38.56
N SER A 184 29.07 -55.94 -37.48
CA SER A 184 28.14 -55.04 -36.80
C SER A 184 28.91 -54.18 -35.79
N ILE A 185 28.29 -53.07 -35.37
CA ILE A 185 28.32 -52.40 -34.04
C ILE A 185 28.35 -50.87 -34.19
N SER A 186 27.22 -50.29 -33.78
CA SER A 186 26.94 -49.00 -33.11
C SER A 186 28.08 -47.98 -32.85
N SER A 187 27.73 -46.69 -32.94
CA SER A 187 27.89 -45.80 -31.78
C SER A 187 26.96 -44.58 -31.84
N SER A 188 26.21 -44.41 -30.77
CA SER A 188 25.57 -43.20 -30.28
C SER A 188 26.57 -42.44 -29.39
N ARG A 189 26.63 -41.10 -29.47
CA ARG A 189 26.88 -40.17 -28.33
C ARG A 189 26.85 -38.69 -28.75
N ASN A 190 25.73 -38.06 -28.40
CA ASN A 190 25.54 -36.85 -27.58
C ASN A 190 26.63 -35.75 -27.52
N ALA A 191 26.19 -34.57 -27.95
CA ALA A 191 26.09 -33.31 -27.19
C ALA A 191 27.25 -32.91 -26.27
N ALA A 192 27.99 -31.88 -26.69
CA ALA A 192 28.80 -31.04 -25.82
C ALA A 192 27.93 -29.91 -25.25
N THR A 193 27.53 -30.04 -23.99
CA THR A 193 27.03 -28.95 -23.15
C THR A 193 28.22 -28.09 -22.72
N GLY A 194 28.29 -26.85 -23.23
CA GLY A 194 29.20 -25.84 -22.71
C GLY A 194 28.62 -25.24 -21.42
N GLU A 195 29.12 -25.67 -20.27
CA GLU A 195 28.91 -25.00 -18.99
C GLU A 195 29.67 -23.68 -18.97
N VAL A 196 28.93 -22.57 -19.03
CA VAL A 196 29.46 -21.24 -18.74
C VAL A 196 29.50 -21.08 -17.22
N SER A 197 30.72 -21.09 -16.68
CA SER A 197 31.03 -20.84 -15.28
C SER A 197 30.52 -19.46 -14.85
N GLN A 198 29.48 -19.44 -14.00
CA GLN A 198 28.98 -18.22 -13.36
C GLN A 198 30.00 -17.72 -12.33
N LYS A 199 30.57 -16.54 -12.61
CA LYS A 199 31.35 -15.76 -11.65
C LYS A 199 30.44 -15.38 -10.47
N ARG A 200 30.69 -15.98 -9.30
CA ARG A 200 30.18 -15.48 -8.01
C ARG A 200 30.84 -14.14 -7.71
N SER A 201 30.07 -13.06 -7.68
CA SER A 201 30.53 -11.77 -7.16
C SER A 201 29.47 -11.07 -6.32
N ARG A 202 29.74 -11.02 -5.03
CA ARG A 202 29.53 -9.95 -4.04
C ARG A 202 28.99 -10.55 -2.75
N THR A 203 29.73 -10.29 -1.68
CA THR A 203 29.22 -10.33 -0.30
C THR A 203 27.87 -9.62 -0.26
N GLU A 204 26.79 -10.36 0.02
CA GLU A 204 25.46 -9.79 0.25
C GLU A 204 25.58 -8.69 1.29
N THR A 205 25.25 -7.45 0.90
CA THR A 205 25.06 -6.36 1.83
C THR A 205 23.97 -6.77 2.81
N ALA A 206 24.29 -6.76 4.12
CA ALA A 206 23.35 -7.15 5.16
C ALA A 206 22.03 -6.39 5.01
N ARG A 207 20.91 -7.12 5.00
CA ARG A 207 19.57 -6.53 4.87
C ARG A 207 19.16 -5.96 6.21
N VAL A 208 19.03 -4.64 6.30
CA VAL A 208 18.47 -3.98 7.50
C VAL A 208 16.95 -3.91 7.35
N VAL A 209 16.24 -4.70 8.16
CA VAL A 209 14.79 -4.95 8.02
C VAL A 209 14.06 -4.42 9.24
N GLY A 210 12.99 -3.66 9.02
CA GLY A 210 12.08 -3.18 10.06
C GLY A 210 10.66 -3.67 9.80
N THR A 211 9.80 -3.61 10.81
CA THR A 211 8.39 -4.02 10.71
C THR A 211 7.45 -2.87 11.05
N SER A 212 6.27 -2.84 10.40
CA SER A 212 5.18 -1.91 10.70
C SER A 212 3.84 -2.63 10.70
N CYS A 213 3.10 -2.52 11.82
CA CYS A 213 1.77 -3.11 12.01
C CYS A 213 1.73 -4.65 11.85
N LEU A 214 2.76 -5.35 12.32
CA LEU A 214 2.87 -6.82 12.27
C LEU A 214 3.02 -7.41 13.66
N SER A 215 2.70 -8.71 13.77
CA SER A 215 2.89 -9.47 15.01
C SER A 215 4.38 -9.74 15.30
N SER A 216 4.68 -10.05 16.56
CA SER A 216 6.03 -10.45 17.00
C SER A 216 6.55 -11.70 16.31
N ASP A 217 5.67 -12.56 15.81
CA ASP A 217 6.03 -13.84 15.20
C ASP A 217 6.85 -13.62 13.92
N VAL A 218 6.53 -12.56 13.16
CA VAL A 218 7.28 -12.20 11.94
C VAL A 218 8.72 -11.82 12.27
N VAL A 219 8.94 -11.13 13.39
CA VAL A 219 10.28 -10.74 13.85
C VAL A 219 11.12 -11.97 14.17
N GLN A 220 10.53 -12.95 14.87
CA GLN A 220 11.22 -14.21 15.18
C GLN A 220 11.57 -15.02 13.93
N VAL A 221 10.77 -14.94 12.88
CA VAL A 221 11.06 -15.58 11.60
C VAL A 221 12.16 -14.83 10.86
N LEU A 222 12.13 -13.49 10.85
CA LEU A 222 13.16 -12.65 10.25
C LEU A 222 14.54 -12.95 10.84
N GLU A 223 14.67 -13.00 12.17
CA GLU A 223 15.94 -13.24 12.86
C GLU A 223 16.61 -14.58 12.51
N LYS A 224 15.84 -15.54 11.98
CA LYS A 224 16.37 -16.85 11.54
C LYS A 224 16.92 -16.83 10.12
N LEU A 225 16.62 -15.79 9.33
CA LEU A 225 17.08 -15.68 7.95
C LEU A 225 18.54 -15.19 7.89
N PRO A 226 19.35 -15.74 6.96
CA PRO A 226 20.75 -15.38 6.85
C PRO A 226 20.95 -13.93 6.41
N GLY A 227 21.94 -13.24 7.00
CA GLY A 227 22.34 -11.90 6.56
C GLY A 227 21.35 -10.78 6.86
N VAL A 228 20.40 -10.99 7.78
CA VAL A 228 19.48 -9.95 8.26
C VAL A 228 20.08 -9.20 9.46
N VAL A 229 19.76 -7.92 9.56
CA VAL A 229 19.86 -7.12 10.78
C VAL A 229 18.49 -6.54 11.04
N TYR A 230 17.82 -7.01 12.09
CA TYR A 230 16.55 -6.41 12.48
C TYR A 230 16.78 -5.02 13.08
N ALA A 231 16.07 -4.04 12.54
CA ALA A 231 16.06 -2.67 13.04
C ALA A 231 14.71 -2.39 13.70
N GLU A 232 14.76 -2.28 15.02
CA GLU A 232 13.57 -1.90 15.79
C GLU A 232 13.08 -0.52 15.34
N CYS A 233 11.80 -0.45 14.99
CA CYS A 233 11.15 0.78 14.59
C CYS A 233 10.20 1.19 15.71
N PRO A 234 10.53 2.18 16.56
CA PRO A 234 9.64 2.64 17.62
C PRO A 234 8.28 3.09 17.07
N SER A 235 7.22 2.93 17.85
CA SER A 235 5.89 3.37 17.43
C SER A 235 5.86 4.88 17.21
N ASN A 236 5.11 5.33 16.19
CA ASN A 236 4.95 6.74 15.81
C ASN A 236 6.25 7.50 15.45
N MET A 237 7.36 6.80 15.21
CA MET A 237 8.62 7.39 14.76
C MET A 237 8.90 7.04 13.29
N PRO A 238 9.67 7.88 12.56
CA PRO A 238 10.19 7.52 11.24
C PRO A 238 11.07 6.27 11.34
N VAL A 239 11.27 5.61 10.19
CA VAL A 239 12.16 4.45 10.14
C VAL A 239 13.62 4.84 10.38
N PRO A 240 14.48 3.94 10.89
CA PRO A 240 15.92 4.18 11.01
C PRO A 240 16.59 4.52 9.67
N SER A 241 17.61 5.37 9.67
CA SER A 241 18.25 5.89 8.44
C SER A 241 18.94 4.81 7.60
N ASN A 242 19.41 3.74 8.22
CA ASN A 242 20.03 2.60 7.58
C ASN A 242 19.02 1.53 7.14
N LEU A 243 17.72 1.76 7.30
CA LEU A 243 16.69 0.80 6.91
C LEU A 243 16.71 0.61 5.39
N THR A 244 16.74 -0.66 4.96
CA THR A 244 16.72 -1.04 3.54
C THR A 244 15.39 -1.66 3.12
N HIS A 245 14.73 -2.36 4.04
CA HIS A 245 13.47 -3.06 3.81
C HIS A 245 12.49 -2.80 4.96
N LEU A 246 11.24 -2.53 4.63
CA LEU A 246 10.13 -2.45 5.57
C LEU A 246 9.13 -3.56 5.27
N VAL A 247 8.87 -4.42 6.25
CA VAL A 247 7.81 -5.42 6.17
C VAL A 247 6.54 -4.86 6.82
N THR A 248 5.41 -4.89 6.12
CA THR A 248 4.17 -4.28 6.59
C THR A 248 2.92 -5.02 6.10
N ASN A 249 1.78 -4.75 6.73
CA ASN A 249 0.44 -5.18 6.29
C ASN A 249 -0.24 -4.16 5.35
N GLY A 250 0.47 -3.12 4.91
CA GLY A 250 -0.06 -2.09 4.01
C GLY A 250 -0.81 -0.94 4.70
N ALA A 251 -0.95 -0.96 6.03
CA ALA A 251 -1.58 0.15 6.75
C ALA A 251 -0.79 1.46 6.58
N LEU A 252 -1.50 2.54 6.23
CA LEU A 252 -0.91 3.85 6.01
C LEU A 252 -0.39 4.45 7.32
N THR A 253 0.90 4.24 7.57
CA THR A 253 1.60 4.68 8.78
C THR A 253 2.73 5.65 8.44
N VAL A 254 3.17 6.44 9.43
CA VAL A 254 4.35 7.31 9.27
C VAL A 254 5.60 6.50 8.89
N LYS A 255 5.74 5.27 9.41
CA LYS A 255 6.81 4.34 9.05
C LYS A 255 6.77 3.95 7.58
N LEU A 256 5.59 3.58 7.08
CA LEU A 256 5.39 3.24 5.67
C LEU A 256 5.75 4.42 4.76
N LEU A 257 5.18 5.59 5.03
CA LEU A 257 5.47 6.79 4.24
C LEU A 257 6.96 7.17 4.32
N SER A 258 7.57 7.10 5.50
CA SER A 258 9.00 7.39 5.70
C SER A 258 9.91 6.41 4.96
N ALA A 259 9.53 5.13 4.85
CA ALA A 259 10.28 4.15 4.09
C ALA A 259 10.17 4.40 2.58
N LEU A 260 8.96 4.72 2.10
CA LEU A 260 8.70 5.02 0.69
C LEU A 260 9.45 6.26 0.21
N VAL A 261 9.41 7.37 0.96
CA VAL A 261 10.13 8.60 0.56
C VAL A 261 11.64 8.44 0.54
N ARG A 262 12.20 7.47 1.27
CA ARG A 262 13.63 7.14 1.25
C ARG A 262 14.00 6.09 0.20
N GLY A 263 13.02 5.51 -0.50
CA GLY A 263 13.25 4.45 -1.46
C GLY A 263 13.62 3.11 -0.83
N CYS A 264 13.13 2.81 0.37
CA CYS A 264 13.25 1.46 0.93
C CYS A 264 12.33 0.49 0.17
N TRP A 265 12.70 -0.79 0.12
CA TRP A 265 11.76 -1.84 -0.27
C TRP A 265 10.62 -1.93 0.73
N VAL A 266 9.39 -2.03 0.23
CA VAL A 266 8.23 -2.28 1.06
C VAL A 266 7.61 -3.62 0.68
N LEU A 267 7.52 -4.52 1.64
CA LEU A 267 7.25 -5.94 1.43
C LEU A 267 6.11 -6.43 2.34
N PRO A 268 5.30 -7.39 1.88
CA PRO A 268 4.27 -8.03 2.70
C PRO A 268 4.86 -9.06 3.67
N GLU A 269 4.08 -9.48 4.67
CA GLU A 269 4.46 -10.56 5.60
C GLU A 269 4.73 -11.90 4.90
N SER A 270 4.03 -12.19 3.79
CA SER A 270 4.22 -13.42 3.01
C SER A 270 5.65 -13.57 2.48
N PHE A 271 6.30 -12.48 2.09
CA PHE A 271 7.69 -12.48 1.64
C PHE A 271 8.63 -13.10 2.68
N VAL A 272 8.46 -12.73 3.95
CA VAL A 272 9.28 -13.23 5.06
C VAL A 272 9.02 -14.73 5.28
N LYS A 273 7.74 -15.12 5.30
CA LYS A 273 7.34 -16.52 5.53
C LYS A 273 7.84 -17.44 4.42
N ASP A 274 7.69 -17.02 3.17
CA ASP A 274 8.08 -17.81 2.01
C ASP A 274 9.61 -17.89 1.88
N SER A 275 10.33 -16.78 2.18
CA SER A 275 11.80 -16.78 2.26
C SER A 275 12.30 -17.72 3.35
N ALA A 276 11.64 -17.73 4.52
CA ALA A 276 11.97 -18.65 5.60
C ALA A 276 11.71 -20.10 5.23
N ALA A 277 10.61 -20.39 4.51
CA ALA A 277 10.31 -21.74 4.04
C ALA A 277 11.37 -22.28 3.07
N GLN A 278 12.00 -21.41 2.28
CA GLN A 278 13.07 -21.78 1.34
C GLN A 278 14.49 -21.62 1.93
N ASN A 279 14.59 -21.14 3.18
CA ASN A 279 15.84 -20.81 3.86
C ASN A 279 16.76 -19.91 3.01
N ALA A 280 16.17 -19.01 2.23
CA ALA A 280 16.84 -18.12 1.31
C ALA A 280 15.95 -16.90 1.03
N TRP A 281 16.56 -15.74 0.77
CA TRP A 281 15.81 -14.55 0.38
C TRP A 281 15.22 -14.74 -1.03
N LEU A 282 13.92 -14.54 -1.13
CA LEU A 282 13.24 -14.45 -2.42
C LEU A 282 13.47 -13.09 -3.07
N SER A 283 13.12 -12.97 -4.35
CA SER A 283 13.23 -11.71 -5.06
C SER A 283 12.22 -10.71 -4.50
N GLU A 284 12.70 -9.55 -4.07
CA GLU A 284 11.85 -8.49 -3.49
C GLU A 284 10.81 -7.98 -4.51
N SER A 285 11.18 -7.97 -5.80
CA SER A 285 10.33 -7.56 -6.93
C SER A 285 9.06 -8.40 -7.11
N ASP A 286 9.08 -9.66 -6.66
CA ASP A 286 7.97 -10.59 -6.86
C ASP A 286 6.87 -10.41 -5.81
N TYR A 287 7.18 -9.68 -4.73
CA TYR A 287 6.32 -9.54 -3.56
C TYR A 287 5.92 -8.10 -3.26
N GLY A 288 6.81 -7.15 -3.46
CA GLY A 288 6.60 -5.79 -3.02
C GLY A 288 7.07 -4.76 -4.02
N PHE A 289 7.34 -3.58 -3.49
CA PHE A 289 7.57 -2.38 -4.28
C PHE A 289 8.70 -1.55 -3.70
N GLN A 290 9.50 -0.97 -4.58
CA GLN A 290 10.49 0.05 -4.27
C GLN A 290 10.36 1.14 -5.34
N HIS A 291 10.40 2.40 -4.92
CA HIS A 291 10.50 3.51 -5.86
C HIS A 291 11.85 3.44 -6.59
N GLU A 292 11.84 3.43 -7.92
CA GLU A 292 13.06 3.53 -8.72
C GLU A 292 13.80 4.85 -8.44
N GLU A 293 13.04 5.93 -8.32
CA GLU A 293 13.52 7.24 -7.88
C GLU A 293 12.68 7.73 -6.69
N PRO A 294 13.30 8.16 -5.57
CA PRO A 294 12.53 8.61 -4.41
C PRO A 294 11.62 9.80 -4.77
N PRO A 295 10.32 9.75 -4.44
CA PRO A 295 9.29 10.62 -5.05
C PRO A 295 9.45 12.11 -4.72
N LEU A 296 10.18 12.43 -3.64
CA LEU A 296 10.37 13.78 -3.14
C LEU A 296 11.78 14.33 -3.41
N LEU A 297 12.67 13.53 -3.99
CA LEU A 297 14.08 13.88 -4.13
C LEU A 297 14.23 15.16 -4.95
N LYS A 298 14.83 16.19 -4.34
CA LYS A 298 15.09 17.52 -4.93
C LYS A 298 13.85 18.29 -5.40
N LYS A 299 12.63 17.84 -5.05
CA LYS A 299 11.40 18.57 -5.37
C LYS A 299 11.32 19.85 -4.54
N LYS A 300 11.01 20.97 -5.19
CA LYS A 300 10.78 22.26 -4.51
C LYS A 300 9.35 22.29 -4.00
N VAL A 301 9.18 22.39 -2.69
CA VAL A 301 7.86 22.34 -2.05
C VAL A 301 7.61 23.63 -1.28
N TYR A 302 6.49 24.30 -1.58
CA TYR A 302 6.00 25.42 -0.81
C TYR A 302 4.83 24.96 0.07
N MET A 303 4.79 25.39 1.33
CA MET A 303 3.68 25.14 2.25
C MET A 303 2.97 26.45 2.55
N THR A 304 1.68 26.53 2.20
CA THR A 304 0.82 27.67 2.52
C THR A 304 0.70 27.89 4.04
N SER A 305 0.35 29.11 4.46
CA SER A 305 0.13 29.44 5.88
C SER A 305 -0.94 28.56 6.53
N ASP A 306 -2.01 28.29 5.79
CA ASP A 306 -3.14 27.51 6.29
C ASP A 306 -2.75 26.03 6.43
N PHE A 307 -1.96 25.50 5.49
CA PHE A 307 -1.41 24.16 5.60
C PHE A 307 -0.38 24.03 6.73
N GLN A 308 0.44 25.04 7.00
CA GLN A 308 1.36 25.04 8.15
C GLN A 308 0.60 24.93 9.48
N SER A 309 -0.62 25.46 9.55
CA SER A 309 -1.51 25.35 10.70
C SER A 309 -2.30 24.03 10.74
N HIS A 310 -2.21 23.20 9.70
CA HIS A 310 -2.95 21.96 9.58
C HIS A 310 -2.33 20.83 10.42
N LYS A 311 -3.16 19.92 10.95
CA LYS A 311 -2.73 18.79 11.79
C LYS A 311 -1.66 17.88 11.19
N ASN A 312 -1.53 17.86 9.86
CA ASN A 312 -0.59 17.02 9.13
C ASN A 312 0.75 17.72 8.83
N HIS A 313 0.92 18.99 9.24
CA HIS A 313 2.14 19.75 8.96
C HIS A 313 3.39 19.04 9.49
N THR A 314 3.39 18.60 10.76
CA THR A 314 4.54 17.94 11.38
C THR A 314 4.96 16.68 10.62
N THR A 315 4.00 15.83 10.25
CA THR A 315 4.26 14.61 9.47
C THR A 315 4.76 14.96 8.07
N THR A 316 4.18 15.97 7.43
CA THR A 316 4.60 16.44 6.12
C THR A 316 6.05 16.94 6.16
N ALA A 317 6.40 17.82 7.10
CA ALA A 317 7.73 18.38 7.24
C ALA A 317 8.78 17.28 7.48
N LEU A 318 8.42 16.25 8.26
CA LEU A 318 9.24 15.05 8.42
C LEU A 318 9.45 14.35 7.08
N LEU A 319 8.39 14.02 6.34
CA LEU A 319 8.47 13.31 5.06
C LEU A 319 9.27 14.09 4.00
N LEU A 320 9.10 15.41 3.93
CA LEU A 320 9.87 16.28 3.05
C LEU A 320 11.36 16.21 3.37
N ARG A 321 11.72 16.27 4.65
CA ARG A 321 13.12 16.17 5.10
C ARG A 321 13.70 14.79 4.77
N GLU A 322 12.97 13.72 5.09
CA GLU A 322 13.43 12.35 4.85
C GLU A 322 13.53 12.00 3.35
N GLY A 323 12.63 12.56 2.54
CA GLY A 323 12.60 12.36 1.10
C GLY A 323 13.55 13.25 0.31
N GLY A 324 14.29 14.15 0.98
CA GLY A 324 15.24 15.05 0.32
C GLY A 324 14.58 16.15 -0.52
N ALA A 325 13.36 16.58 -0.16
CA ALA A 325 12.72 17.73 -0.76
C ALA A 325 13.37 19.05 -0.31
N VAL A 326 13.22 20.09 -1.12
CA VAL A 326 13.70 21.44 -0.84
C VAL A 326 12.51 22.32 -0.52
N VAL A 327 12.37 22.75 0.73
CA VAL A 327 11.31 23.69 1.10
C VAL A 327 11.66 25.09 0.60
N VAL A 328 10.77 25.70 -0.17
CA VAL A 328 10.92 27.06 -0.71
C VAL A 328 9.90 28.00 -0.08
N ASN A 329 10.20 29.31 -0.09
CA ASN A 329 9.33 30.34 0.49
C ASN A 329 8.39 31.00 -0.51
N ASP A 330 8.49 30.64 -1.79
CA ASP A 330 7.69 31.21 -2.87
C ASP A 330 6.92 30.11 -3.60
N ALA A 331 5.61 30.32 -3.76
CA ALA A 331 4.71 29.39 -4.45
C ALA A 331 5.03 29.27 -5.95
N GLN A 332 5.54 30.34 -6.58
CA GLN A 332 5.85 30.32 -8.02
C GLN A 332 7.12 29.52 -8.33
N ALA A 333 8.06 29.47 -7.39
CA ALA A 333 9.30 28.70 -7.51
C ALA A 333 9.13 27.22 -7.13
N ALA A 334 7.94 26.80 -6.69
CA ALA A 334 7.68 25.46 -6.19
C ALA A 334 7.17 24.52 -7.30
N ASP A 335 7.71 23.30 -7.31
CA ASP A 335 7.17 22.20 -8.12
C ASP A 335 5.83 21.73 -7.56
N MET A 336 5.63 21.88 -6.23
CA MET A 336 4.44 21.46 -5.51
C MET A 336 4.06 22.49 -4.44
N VAL A 337 2.77 22.85 -4.37
CA VAL A 337 2.23 23.73 -3.34
C VAL A 337 1.31 22.94 -2.42
N LEU A 338 1.74 22.71 -1.18
CA LEU A 338 0.92 22.03 -0.18
C LEU A 338 -0.07 23.02 0.44
N CYS A 339 -1.35 22.73 0.24
CA CYS A 339 -2.45 23.60 0.62
C CYS A 339 -3.63 22.81 1.19
N THR A 340 -4.54 23.51 1.85
CA THR A 340 -5.82 22.93 2.30
C THR A 340 -6.76 22.71 1.10
N SER A 341 -7.82 21.92 1.29
CA SER A 341 -8.80 21.66 0.22
C SER A 341 -9.51 22.94 -0.26
N GLU A 342 -9.66 23.93 0.62
CA GLU A 342 -10.27 25.23 0.32
C GLU A 342 -9.37 26.12 -0.56
N GLU A 343 -8.05 25.89 -0.50
CA GLU A 343 -7.06 26.65 -1.25
C GLU A 343 -6.65 26.00 -2.56
N LEU A 344 -7.11 24.78 -2.85
CA LEU A 344 -6.67 24.00 -4.01
C LEU A 344 -6.85 24.77 -5.34
N GLY A 345 -7.93 25.53 -5.47
CA GLY A 345 -8.20 26.35 -6.66
C GLY A 345 -7.35 27.62 -6.78
N LYS A 346 -6.59 28.00 -5.74
CA LYS A 346 -5.76 29.22 -5.72
C LYS A 346 -4.37 29.00 -6.32
N TYR A 347 -3.91 27.76 -6.39
CA TYR A 347 -2.55 27.42 -6.83
C TYR A 347 -2.59 26.38 -7.96
N PRO A 348 -1.94 26.64 -9.11
CA PRO A 348 -1.97 25.72 -10.25
C PRO A 348 -1.31 24.37 -9.95
N ASN A 349 -0.28 24.36 -9.08
CA ASN A 349 0.41 23.16 -8.59
C ASN A 349 -0.03 22.78 -7.17
N GLY A 350 -1.28 23.13 -6.80
CA GLY A 350 -1.85 22.86 -5.48
C GLY A 350 -2.05 21.35 -5.25
N ILE A 351 -1.61 20.87 -4.09
CA ILE A 351 -1.68 19.46 -3.69
C ILE A 351 -2.18 19.40 -2.25
N THR A 352 -3.25 18.64 -2.04
CA THR A 352 -3.77 18.38 -0.69
C THR A 352 -2.95 17.30 0.03
N TRP A 353 -3.11 17.19 1.35
CA TRP A 353 -2.50 16.09 2.10
C TRP A 353 -2.81 14.70 1.51
N LEU A 354 -4.05 14.47 1.08
CA LEU A 354 -4.46 13.17 0.54
C LEU A 354 -3.68 12.85 -0.74
N THR A 355 -3.67 13.78 -1.69
CA THR A 355 -2.94 13.66 -2.95
C THR A 355 -1.42 13.54 -2.73
N PHE A 356 -0.88 14.24 -1.72
CA PHE A 356 0.52 14.11 -1.33
C PHE A 356 0.85 12.69 -0.84
N THR A 357 -0.03 12.08 -0.03
CA THR A 357 0.17 10.69 0.41
C THR A 357 0.02 9.67 -0.71
N GLU A 358 -0.87 9.90 -1.67
CA GLU A 358 -1.05 9.04 -2.86
C GLU A 358 0.18 9.10 -3.78
N LEU A 359 0.80 10.29 -3.93
CA LEU A 359 2.05 10.44 -4.67
C LEU A 359 3.19 9.58 -4.08
N ILE A 360 3.24 9.49 -2.75
CA ILE A 360 4.27 8.72 -2.04
C ILE A 360 3.95 7.22 -2.06
N ASN A 361 2.67 6.85 -1.95
CA ASN A 361 2.21 5.46 -1.85
C ASN A 361 1.34 5.07 -3.06
N PRO A 362 1.97 4.74 -4.20
CA PRO A 362 1.24 4.52 -5.47
C PRO A 362 0.46 3.21 -5.51
N VAL A 363 0.73 2.25 -4.61
CA VAL A 363 0.09 0.91 -4.65
C VAL A 363 -0.30 0.47 -3.24
N PRO A 364 -1.58 0.13 -2.98
CA PRO A 364 -1.95 -0.55 -1.75
C PRO A 364 -1.35 -1.96 -1.76
N ILE A 365 -0.49 -2.24 -0.79
CA ILE A 365 0.09 -3.57 -0.56
C ILE A 365 -1.06 -4.50 -0.14
N LYS A 366 -1.25 -5.58 -0.91
CA LYS A 366 -2.34 -6.56 -0.70
C LYS A 366 -1.96 -7.64 0.30
#